data_AF-A0A139IJU9-F1
#
_entry.id   AF-A0A139IJU9-F1
#
_cell.length_a   1.000
_cell.length_b   1.000
_cell.length_c   1.000
_cell.angle_alpha   90.00
_cell.angle_beta   90.00
_cell.angle_gamma   90.00
#
_symmetry.space_group_name_H-M   'P 1'
#
loop_
_entity.id
_entity.type
_entity.pdbx_description
1 polymer ?
#
loop_
_entity_poly.entity_id
_entity_poly.type
_entity_poly.pdbx_seq_one_letter_code
_entity_poly.pdbx_strand_id
1 'polypeptide(L)' 'MAPVTFWQAPTQWMSYMVRKKPALFWSVVVGSVGPVALFTIPPIRYRLGDGPRPQIPLTYPIPKGPRQPPKGYDD' A
#
# COMPACT_ATOMS: atom_id res chain seq x y z
N MET A 1 21.77 5.06 31.76
CA MET A 1 21.40 6.17 30.84
C MET A 1 21.99 5.89 29.46
N ALA A 2 21.35 6.34 28.37
CA ALA A 2 21.96 6.23 27.04
C ALA A 2 23.26 7.06 27.02
N PRO A 3 24.36 6.55 26.43
CA PRO A 3 25.65 7.24 26.45
C PRO A 3 25.64 8.54 25.65
N VAL A 4 24.71 8.67 24.69
CA VAL A 4 24.55 9.82 23.81
C VAL A 4 23.08 10.10 23.55
N THR A 5 22.74 11.37 23.31
CA THR A 5 21.41 11.74 22.80
C THR A 5 21.38 11.63 21.27
N PHE A 6 20.18 11.53 20.70
CA PHE A 6 20.01 11.42 19.24
C PHE A 6 20.62 12.63 18.50
N TRP A 7 20.43 13.84 19.03
CA TRP A 7 20.89 15.08 18.40
C TRP A 7 22.40 15.30 18.45
N GLN A 8 23.12 14.60 19.33
CA GLN A 8 24.59 14.70 19.44
C GLN A 8 25.29 13.69 18.52
N ALA A 9 24.82 12.45 18.49
CA ALA A 9 25.44 11.36 17.74
C ALA A 9 24.39 10.35 17.25
N PRO A 10 23.67 10.64 16.16
CA PRO A 10 22.51 9.85 15.74
C PRO A 10 22.88 8.40 15.37
N THR A 11 24.02 8.18 14.71
CA THR A 11 24.49 6.84 14.31
C THR A 11 24.86 5.97 15.51
N GLN A 12 25.53 6.55 16.50
CA GLN A 12 25.87 5.87 17.75
C GLN A 12 24.62 5.60 18.60
N TRP A 13 23.68 6.56 18.64
CA TRP A 13 22.39 6.38 19.31
C TRP A 13 21.57 5.24 18.69
N MET A 14 21.48 5.16 17.36
CA MET A 14 20.79 4.06 16.68
C MET A 14 21.45 2.71 16.99
N SER A 15 22.78 2.63 16.89
CA SER A 15 23.54 1.41 17.21
C SER A 15 23.35 0.98 18.68
N TYR A 16 23.18 1.94 19.59
CA TYR A 16 22.84 1.68 20.99
C TYR A 16 21.41 1.16 21.14
N MET A 17 20.43 1.81 20.51
CA MET A 17 19.01 1.43 20.59
C MET A 17 18.76 0.03 20.03
N VAL A 18 19.39 -0.33 18.91
CA VAL A 18 19.33 -1.68 18.34
C VAL A 18 19.76 -2.74 19.35
N ARG A 19 20.86 -2.52 20.08
CA ARG A 19 21.44 -3.50 21.02
C ARG A 19 20.76 -3.52 22.39
N LYS A 20 20.33 -2.35 22.90
CA LYS A 20 19.81 -2.21 24.27
C LYS A 20 18.29 -2.25 24.37
N LYS A 21 17.59 -1.80 23.33
CA LYS A 21 16.12 -1.75 23.27
C LYS A 21 15.61 -2.21 21.89
N PRO A 22 15.91 -3.47 21.48
CA PRO A 22 15.62 -3.96 20.14
C PRO A 22 14.13 -3.88 19.79
N ALA A 23 13.24 -4.23 20.74
CA ALA A 23 11.81 -4.20 20.52
C ALA A 23 11.30 -2.80 20.13
N LEU A 24 11.73 -1.75 20.85
CA LEU A 24 11.32 -0.38 20.54
C LEU A 24 11.87 0.09 19.19
N PHE A 25 13.14 -0.18 18.93
CA PHE A 25 13.79 0.24 17.68
C PHE A 25 13.11 -0.40 16.46
N TRP A 26 12.96 -1.73 16.48
CA TRP A 26 12.39 -2.46 15.34
C TRP A 26 10.89 -2.23 15.18
N SER A 27 10.12 -2.03 16.26
CA SER A 27 8.70 -1.65 16.14
C SER A 27 8.52 -0.35 15.36
N VAL A 28 9.37 0.66 15.60
CA VAL A 28 9.31 1.93 14.85
C VAL A 28 9.73 1.75 13.40
N VAL A 29 10.80 0.99 13.15
CA VAL A 29 11.29 0.74 11.78
C VAL A 29 10.26 -0.04 10.96
N VAL A 30 9.75 -1.16 11.48
CA VAL A 30 8.75 -1.96 10.76
C VAL A 30 7.44 -1.20 10.61
N GLY A 31 7.03 -0.46 11.65
CA GLY A 31 5.84 0.40 11.60
C GLY A 31 5.97 1.52 10.57
N SER A 32 7.15 2.11 10.39
CA SER A 32 7.37 3.19 9.42
C SER A 32 7.53 2.69 7.98
N VAL A 33 7.99 1.46 7.77
CA VAL A 33 8.09 0.85 6.43
C VAL A 33 6.73 0.82 5.73
N GLY A 34 5.63 0.55 6.44
CA GLY A 34 4.28 0.50 5.86
C GLY A 34 3.86 1.81 5.18
N PRO A 35 3.79 2.94 5.90
CA PRO A 35 3.49 4.25 5.30
C PRO A 35 4.46 4.64 4.19
N VAL A 36 5.77 4.42 4.36
CA VAL A 36 6.77 4.72 3.33
C VAL A 36 6.50 3.91 2.06
N ALA A 37 6.23 2.62 2.20
CA ALA A 37 5.88 1.72 1.10
C ALA A 37 4.59 2.17 0.40
N LEU A 38 3.58 2.62 1.14
CA LEU A 38 2.31 3.10 0.59
C LEU A 38 2.51 4.31 -0.33
N PHE A 39 3.42 5.23 -0.01
CA PHE A 39 3.68 6.39 -0.87
C PHE A 39 4.66 6.10 -2.01
N THR A 40 5.61 5.19 -1.81
CA THR A 40 6.70 4.95 -2.78
C THR A 40 6.38 3.85 -3.79
N ILE A 41 5.74 2.76 -3.38
CA ILE A 41 5.55 1.57 -4.22
C ILE A 41 4.49 1.76 -5.31
N PRO A 42 3.28 2.32 -5.06
CA PRO A 42 2.26 2.47 -6.09
C PRO A 42 2.71 3.24 -7.36
N PRO A 43 3.39 4.40 -7.27
CA PRO A 43 3.83 5.11 -8.46
C PRO A 43 4.97 4.38 -9.20
N ILE A 44 5.75 3.52 -8.52
CA ILE A 44 6.74 2.65 -9.18
C ILE A 44 6.03 1.54 -9.94
N ARG A 45 5.06 0.85 -9.32
CA ARG A 45 4.26 -0.22 -9.96
C ARG A 45 3.54 0.28 -11.21
N TYR A 46 2.94 1.47 -11.15
CA TYR A 46 2.29 2.09 -12.31
C TYR A 46 3.26 2.30 -13.49
N ARG A 47 4.50 2.74 -13.22
CA ARG A 47 5.53 2.94 -14.25
C ARG A 47 6.06 1.63 -14.84
N LEU A 48 5.96 0.53 -14.09
CA LEU A 48 6.34 -0.81 -14.54
C LEU A 48 5.21 -1.53 -15.29
N GLY A 49 4.09 -0.87 -15.56
CA GLY A 49 2.96 -1.43 -16.33
C GLY A 49 1.90 -2.11 -15.46
N ASP A 50 2.03 -2.10 -14.14
CA ASP A 50 1.00 -2.61 -13.22
C ASP A 50 -0.01 -1.48 -12.91
N GLY A 51 -0.89 -1.25 -13.90
CA GLY A 51 -1.92 -0.21 -13.87
C GLY A 51 -3.14 -0.56 -12.99
N PRO A 52 -4.11 0.37 -12.85
CA PRO A 52 -5.34 0.11 -12.12
C PRO A 52 -6.13 -1.03 -12.78
N ARG A 53 -6.55 -2.00 -11.98
CA ARG A 53 -7.44 -3.07 -12.44
C ARG A 53 -8.82 -2.49 -12.74
N PRO A 54 -9.53 -2.97 -13.78
CA PRO A 54 -10.89 -2.55 -14.04
C PRO A 54 -11.80 -2.95 -12.87
N GLN A 55 -12.81 -2.13 -12.60
CA GLN A 55 -13.79 -2.42 -11.56
C GLN A 55 -14.66 -3.61 -11.98
N ILE A 56 -14.78 -4.59 -11.08
CA ILE A 56 -15.66 -5.75 -11.26
C ILE A 56 -17.12 -5.26 -11.16
N PRO A 57 -18.02 -5.72 -12.05
CA PRO A 57 -19.44 -5.37 -11.95
C PRO A 57 -20.02 -5.85 -10.61
N LEU A 58 -20.60 -4.92 -9.85
CA LEU A 58 -21.26 -5.20 -8.57
C LEU A 58 -22.73 -5.61 -8.74
N THR A 59 -23.27 -5.41 -9.95
CA THR A 59 -24.65 -5.68 -10.33
C THR A 59 -24.69 -6.31 -11.71
N TYR A 60 -25.85 -6.86 -12.07
CA TYR A 60 -26.06 -7.38 -13.42
C TYR A 60 -25.78 -6.26 -14.45
N PRO A 61 -24.91 -6.50 -15.46
CA PRO A 61 -24.55 -5.48 -16.42
C PRO A 61 -25.69 -5.25 -17.39
N ILE A 62 -26.54 -4.25 -17.10
CA ILE A 62 -27.64 -3.85 -17.97
C ILE A 62 -27.05 -3.02 -19.13
N PRO A 63 -27.22 -3.45 -20.39
CA PRO A 63 -26.81 -2.65 -21.54
C PRO A 63 -27.50 -1.29 -21.53
N LYS A 64 -26.75 -0.24 -21.87
CA LYS A 64 -27.33 1.11 -22.02
C LYS A 64 -28.07 1.18 -23.34
N GLY A 65 -29.30 1.71 -23.32
CA GLY A 65 -30.06 2.02 -24.53
C GLY A 65 -31.48 1.49 -24.54
N PRO A 66 -32.23 1.75 -25.63
CA PRO A 66 -33.59 1.25 -25.78
C PRO A 66 -33.61 -0.27 -25.99
N ARG A 67 -34.71 -0.90 -25.57
CA ARG A 67 -34.92 -2.34 -25.77
C ARG A 67 -34.94 -2.67 -27.27
N GLN A 68 -34.22 -3.70 -27.66
CA GLN A 68 -34.34 -4.31 -28.98
C GLN A 68 -35.36 -5.46 -28.89
N PRO A 69 -36.46 -5.44 -29.67
CA PRO A 69 -37.41 -6.55 -29.68
C PRO A 69 -36.71 -7.83 -30.16
N PRO A 70 -36.71 -8.92 -29.37
CA PRO A 70 -36.16 -10.20 -29.82
C PRO A 70 -37.06 -10.82 -30.90
N LYS A 71 -36.49 -11.69 -31.74
CA LYS A 71 -37.23 -12.55 -32.67
C LYS A 71 -37.03 -14.01 -32.26
N GLY A 72 -38.08 -14.82 -32.34
CA GLY A 72 -38.05 -16.25 -31.98
C GLY A 72 -38.38 -16.52 -30.51
N TYR A 73 -38.66 -17.79 -30.20
CA TYR A 73 -39.33 -18.22 -28.96
C TYR A 73 -40.74 -17.65 -28.78
N ASP A 74 -41.40 -17.30 -29.90
CA ASP A 74 -42.84 -17.08 -29.94
C ASP A 74 -43.56 -18.44 -29.75
N ASP A 75 -44.75 -18.46 -29.15
CA ASP A 75 -45.52 -19.68 -28.82
C ASP A 75 -45.69 -20.65 -30.00
#